data_AF-A0A926S9J9-F1
#
_entry.id   AF-A0A926S9J9-F1
#
_cell.length_a   1.000
_cell.length_b   1.000
_cell.length_c   1.000
_cell.angle_alpha   90.00
_cell.angle_beta   90.00
_cell.angle_gamma   90.00
#
_symmetry.space_group_name_H-M   'P 1'
#
loop_
_entity.id
_entity.type
_entity.pdbx_description
1 polymer ?
#
loop_
_entity_poly.entity_id
_entity_poly.type
_entity_poly.pdbx_seq_one_letter_code
_entity_poly.pdbx_strand_id
1 'polypeptide(L)'
;MFKICADSELQKKLKHPEKYFPSEVCQELNQFLEILKRDGQFSKTDFYDVNTNKISGVTCNLFYRPDFAKHEVLLIDVKVKPADVFRQRFKIADDWDDKNVVESHPQYDQPKKIVKAIVLVHQGVTDSYDLGHALGHKGKKKEYISRHGQYAKHTLEQLKLITKNRQGNKWITKVTEKGRLIAEAPNEDLQFRLLIEAMLNYPPVWRVLAAVSERGGQLHDGLVLNDELVKNLAFPEILRGADTSNRRSQTLKNWIKWISRYCGIPIHIHEGGVQLTIPMLYGEGGADEDANPDKE
;
A
#
# COMPACT_ATOMS: atom_id res chain seq x y z
N MET A 1 -29.36 -21.85 -18.07
CA MET A 1 -28.10 -21.28 -17.59
C MET A 1 -27.69 -20.20 -18.58
N PHE A 2 -27.46 -18.97 -18.10
CA PHE A 2 -27.07 -17.85 -18.94
C PHE A 2 -25.63 -18.01 -19.42
N LYS A 3 -25.37 -17.63 -20.66
CA LYS A 3 -24.02 -17.55 -21.21
C LYS A 3 -23.39 -16.20 -20.87
N ILE A 4 -22.18 -16.23 -20.32
CA ILE A 4 -21.40 -15.02 -20.02
C ILE A 4 -20.64 -14.58 -21.28
N CYS A 5 -20.87 -13.34 -21.68
CA CYS A 5 -20.21 -12.69 -22.82
C CYS A 5 -19.43 -11.47 -22.31
N ALA A 6 -18.30 -11.15 -22.93
CA ALA A 6 -17.51 -9.95 -22.66
C ALA A 6 -16.72 -9.58 -23.93
N ASP A 7 -16.15 -8.36 -23.97
CA ASP A 7 -15.19 -8.01 -25.01
C ASP A 7 -13.92 -8.88 -24.92
N SER A 8 -13.07 -8.85 -25.96
CA SER A 8 -11.89 -9.73 -26.03
C SER A 8 -10.89 -9.55 -24.88
N GLU A 9 -10.71 -8.32 -24.40
CA GLU A 9 -9.79 -8.00 -23.30
C GLU A 9 -10.32 -8.47 -21.95
N LEU A 10 -11.59 -8.17 -21.65
CA LEU A 10 -12.23 -8.62 -20.43
C LEU A 10 -12.41 -10.14 -20.44
N GLN A 11 -12.74 -10.76 -21.58
CA GLN A 11 -12.82 -12.21 -21.71
C GLN A 11 -11.47 -12.88 -21.40
N LYS A 12 -10.35 -12.27 -21.83
CA LYS A 12 -9.00 -12.74 -21.50
C LYS A 12 -8.72 -12.67 -20.00
N LYS A 13 -9.10 -11.56 -19.35
CA LYS A 13 -8.98 -11.40 -17.89
C LYS A 13 -9.82 -12.42 -17.12
N LEU A 14 -11.06 -12.66 -17.56
CA LEU A 14 -11.99 -13.59 -16.93
C LEU A 14 -11.60 -15.06 -17.10
N LYS A 15 -10.87 -15.42 -18.16
CA LYS A 15 -10.34 -16.78 -18.36
C LYS A 15 -9.14 -17.09 -17.44
N HIS A 16 -8.37 -16.07 -17.06
CA HIS A 16 -7.19 -16.21 -16.22
C HIS A 16 -7.18 -15.16 -15.09
N PRO A 17 -8.19 -15.14 -14.21
CA PRO A 17 -8.37 -14.05 -13.24
C PRO A 17 -7.16 -13.91 -12.30
N GLU A 18 -6.55 -15.03 -11.90
CA GLU A 18 -5.32 -15.12 -11.10
C GLU A 18 -4.14 -14.30 -11.68
N LYS A 19 -4.09 -14.12 -13.01
CA LYS A 19 -3.01 -13.38 -13.69
C LYS A 19 -3.26 -11.87 -13.71
N TYR A 20 -4.51 -11.44 -13.54
CA TYR A 20 -4.93 -10.06 -13.78
C TYR A 20 -5.50 -9.38 -12.55
N PHE A 21 -5.92 -10.14 -11.54
CA PHE A 21 -6.58 -9.62 -10.35
C PHE A 21 -5.96 -10.20 -9.07
N PRO A 22 -6.01 -9.45 -7.95
CA PRO A 22 -5.70 -9.99 -6.62
C PRO A 22 -6.59 -11.18 -6.27
N SER A 23 -6.09 -12.10 -5.45
CA SER A 23 -6.82 -13.31 -5.00
C SER A 23 -8.19 -13.01 -4.40
N GLU A 24 -8.32 -11.92 -3.65
CA GLU A 24 -9.56 -11.50 -3.00
C GLU A 24 -10.62 -11.11 -4.04
N VAL A 25 -10.18 -10.42 -5.10
CA VAL A 25 -11.03 -10.08 -6.26
C VAL A 25 -11.41 -11.33 -7.03
N CYS A 26 -10.49 -12.27 -7.24
CA CYS A 26 -10.78 -13.53 -7.91
C CYS A 26 -11.88 -14.33 -7.20
N GLN A 27 -11.80 -14.42 -5.86
CA GLN A 27 -12.79 -15.12 -5.05
C GLN A 27 -14.17 -14.49 -5.17
N GLU A 28 -14.27 -13.17 -5.01
CA GLU A 28 -15.54 -12.45 -5.10
C GLU A 28 -16.11 -12.48 -6.53
N LEU A 29 -15.27 -12.27 -7.54
CA LEU A 29 -15.67 -12.30 -8.95
C LEU A 29 -16.23 -13.67 -9.34
N ASN A 30 -15.60 -14.76 -8.91
CA ASN A 30 -16.10 -16.12 -9.19
C ASN A 30 -17.52 -16.31 -8.63
N GLN A 31 -17.81 -15.81 -7.43
CA GLN A 31 -19.16 -15.86 -6.87
C GLN A 31 -20.16 -15.07 -7.71
N PHE A 32 -19.76 -13.89 -8.21
CA PHE A 32 -20.61 -13.10 -9.11
C PHE A 32 -20.94 -13.83 -10.40
N LEU A 33 -19.93 -14.43 -11.03
CA LEU A 33 -20.09 -15.15 -12.29
C LEU A 33 -21.00 -16.38 -12.12
N GLU A 34 -20.89 -17.13 -11.02
CA GLU A 34 -21.74 -18.28 -10.76
C GLU A 34 -23.22 -17.89 -10.61
N ILE A 35 -23.50 -16.82 -9.88
CA ILE A 35 -24.87 -16.31 -9.73
C ILE A 35 -25.41 -15.81 -11.07
N LEU A 36 -24.63 -15.05 -11.85
CA LEU A 36 -25.06 -14.56 -13.16
C LEU A 36 -25.30 -15.70 -14.16
N LYS A 37 -24.49 -16.75 -14.17
CA LYS A 37 -24.74 -17.95 -14.99
C LYS A 37 -26.05 -18.64 -14.60
N ARG A 38 -26.37 -18.69 -13.31
CA ARG A 38 -27.59 -19.35 -12.84
C ARG A 38 -28.83 -18.53 -13.13
N ASP A 39 -28.82 -17.27 -12.72
CA ASP A 39 -30.02 -16.43 -12.58
C ASP A 39 -30.09 -15.30 -13.61
N GLY A 40 -29.00 -15.00 -14.32
CA GLY A 40 -28.87 -13.88 -15.26
C GLY A 40 -28.75 -12.52 -14.60
N GLN A 41 -29.14 -12.40 -13.32
CA GLN A 41 -29.14 -11.15 -12.57
C GLN A 41 -29.01 -11.38 -11.05
N PHE A 42 -28.63 -10.32 -10.33
CA PHE A 42 -28.66 -10.26 -8.87
C PHE A 42 -29.96 -9.62 -8.36
N SER A 43 -30.41 -10.03 -7.17
CA SER A 43 -31.61 -9.48 -6.53
C SER A 43 -31.40 -8.09 -5.90
N LYS A 44 -30.16 -7.75 -5.54
CA LYS A 44 -29.76 -6.44 -5.02
C LYS A 44 -28.68 -5.86 -5.93
N THR A 45 -29.10 -5.22 -7.02
CA THR A 45 -28.20 -4.46 -7.90
C THR A 45 -28.52 -3.00 -7.87
N ASP A 46 -27.47 -2.18 -7.93
CA ASP A 46 -27.62 -0.76 -8.20
C ASP A 46 -27.82 -0.58 -9.71
N PHE A 47 -28.88 0.10 -10.11
CA PHE A 47 -29.00 0.57 -11.49
C PHE A 47 -27.94 1.67 -11.70
N TYR A 48 -27.02 1.47 -12.64
CA TYR A 48 -25.88 2.38 -12.82
C TYR A 48 -26.11 3.39 -13.95
N ASP A 49 -26.62 2.92 -15.09
CA ASP A 49 -26.98 3.74 -16.26
C ASP A 49 -27.94 2.95 -17.16
N VAL A 50 -28.46 3.55 -18.24
CA VAL A 50 -29.39 2.94 -19.20
C VAL A 50 -28.95 1.52 -19.56
N ASN A 51 -29.76 0.55 -19.12
CA ASN A 51 -29.59 -0.89 -19.32
C ASN A 51 -28.32 -1.51 -18.73
N THR A 52 -27.64 -0.85 -17.78
CA THR A 52 -26.43 -1.34 -17.11
C THR A 52 -26.65 -1.50 -15.62
N ASN A 53 -26.49 -2.73 -15.14
CA ASN A 53 -26.54 -3.06 -13.72
C ASN A 53 -25.13 -3.06 -13.13
N LYS A 54 -25.04 -2.66 -11.86
CA LYS A 54 -23.81 -2.73 -11.07
C LYS A 54 -24.03 -3.65 -9.86
N ILE A 55 -23.15 -4.62 -9.69
CA ILE A 55 -22.97 -5.36 -8.45
C ILE A 55 -21.80 -4.70 -7.72
N SER A 56 -22.06 -4.15 -6.54
CA SER A 56 -21.03 -3.61 -5.67
C SER A 56 -20.63 -4.66 -4.63
N GLY A 57 -19.51 -5.33 -4.87
CA GLY A 57 -18.85 -6.20 -3.89
C GLY A 57 -18.03 -5.41 -2.86
N VAL A 58 -17.31 -6.15 -2.03
CA VAL A 58 -16.34 -5.59 -1.09
C VAL A 58 -15.04 -5.22 -1.80
N THR A 59 -14.55 -6.04 -2.73
CA THR A 59 -13.22 -5.88 -3.36
C THR A 59 -13.29 -5.41 -4.80
N CYS A 60 -14.44 -5.57 -5.46
CA CYS A 60 -14.64 -5.04 -6.80
C CYS A 60 -16.12 -4.65 -7.07
N ASN A 61 -16.31 -3.87 -8.14
CA ASN A 61 -17.61 -3.65 -8.76
C ASN A 61 -17.66 -4.40 -10.10
N LEU A 62 -18.74 -5.13 -10.35
CA LEU A 62 -19.01 -5.76 -11.64
C LEU A 62 -20.14 -5.03 -12.36
N PHE A 63 -19.90 -4.63 -13.60
CA PHE A 63 -20.87 -3.96 -14.46
C PHE A 63 -21.34 -4.92 -15.55
N TYR A 64 -22.65 -5.06 -15.71
CA TYR A 64 -23.20 -6.05 -16.64
C TYR A 64 -24.58 -5.67 -17.20
N ARG A 65 -24.98 -6.34 -18.29
CA ARG A 65 -26.32 -6.25 -18.88
C ARG A 65 -26.88 -7.65 -19.13
N PRO A 66 -28.05 -7.99 -18.58
CA PRO A 66 -28.73 -9.22 -18.94
C PRO A 66 -29.51 -9.08 -20.26
N ASP A 67 -29.44 -10.09 -21.11
CA ASP A 67 -30.33 -10.31 -22.26
C ASP A 67 -31.13 -11.60 -22.01
N PHE A 68 -32.32 -11.44 -21.42
CA PHE A 68 -33.19 -12.56 -21.07
C PHE A 68 -33.74 -13.29 -22.29
N ALA A 69 -33.92 -12.59 -23.42
CA ALA A 69 -34.41 -13.23 -24.64
C ALA A 69 -33.36 -14.20 -25.20
N LYS A 70 -32.09 -13.79 -25.20
CA LYS A 70 -30.97 -14.63 -25.68
C LYS A 70 -30.38 -15.54 -24.60
N HIS A 71 -30.81 -15.42 -23.35
CA HIS A 71 -30.20 -16.08 -22.19
C HIS A 71 -28.70 -15.78 -22.09
N GLU A 72 -28.30 -14.53 -22.30
CA GLU A 72 -26.92 -14.07 -22.22
C GLU A 72 -26.76 -12.98 -21.15
N VAL A 73 -25.56 -12.87 -20.58
CA VAL A 73 -25.15 -11.76 -19.73
C VAL A 73 -23.89 -11.16 -20.30
N LEU A 74 -23.97 -9.90 -20.74
CA LEU A 74 -22.82 -9.13 -21.20
C LEU A 74 -22.15 -8.46 -20.01
N LEU A 75 -20.93 -8.87 -19.68
CA LEU A 75 -20.07 -8.18 -18.75
C LEU A 75 -19.40 -7.01 -19.46
N ILE A 76 -19.51 -5.83 -18.85
CA ILE A 76 -18.98 -4.58 -19.38
C ILE A 76 -17.60 -4.32 -18.77
N ASP A 77 -17.49 -4.42 -17.45
CA ASP A 77 -16.25 -4.07 -16.75
C ASP A 77 -16.18 -4.70 -15.35
N VAL A 78 -14.95 -4.87 -14.86
CA VAL A 78 -14.61 -5.23 -13.48
C VAL A 78 -13.70 -4.15 -12.92
N LYS A 79 -14.23 -3.33 -11.99
CA LYS A 79 -13.45 -2.30 -11.33
C LYS A 79 -13.05 -2.76 -9.94
N VAL A 80 -11.76 -3.01 -9.75
CA VAL A 80 -11.18 -3.30 -8.43
C VAL A 80 -11.39 -2.11 -7.50
N LYS A 81 -11.56 -2.38 -6.20
CA LYS A 81 -11.55 -1.39 -5.10
C LYS A 81 -10.23 -1.54 -4.33
N PRO A 82 -9.13 -0.92 -4.80
CA PRO A 82 -7.80 -1.04 -4.18
C PRO A 82 -7.76 -0.86 -2.67
N ALA A 83 -8.40 0.19 -2.15
CA ALA A 83 -8.45 0.48 -0.73
C ALA A 83 -9.08 -0.70 0.04
N ASP A 84 -10.24 -1.20 -0.40
CA ASP A 84 -10.90 -2.31 0.28
C ASP A 84 -10.08 -3.62 0.22
N VAL A 85 -9.37 -3.87 -0.88
CA VAL A 85 -8.39 -4.99 -0.96
C VAL A 85 -7.29 -4.81 0.08
N PHE A 86 -6.73 -3.61 0.23
CA PHE A 86 -5.73 -3.33 1.27
C PHE A 86 -6.30 -3.51 2.69
N ARG A 87 -7.51 -3.00 2.97
CA ARG A 87 -8.16 -3.13 4.27
C ARG A 87 -8.31 -4.60 4.67
N GLN A 88 -8.82 -5.44 3.76
CA GLN A 88 -8.97 -6.87 4.01
C GLN A 88 -7.63 -7.57 4.22
N ARG A 89 -6.67 -7.34 3.32
CA ARG A 89 -5.38 -8.04 3.34
C ARG A 89 -4.53 -7.69 4.55
N PHE A 90 -4.56 -6.43 5.00
CA PHE A 90 -3.66 -5.90 6.04
C PHE A 90 -4.36 -5.49 7.34
N LYS A 91 -5.63 -5.84 7.54
CA LYS A 91 -6.38 -5.59 8.78
C LYS A 91 -6.24 -4.13 9.25
N ILE A 92 -6.47 -3.21 8.34
CA ILE A 92 -6.31 -1.77 8.60
C ILE A 92 -7.46 -1.32 9.51
N ALA A 93 -7.13 -0.75 10.67
CA ALA A 93 -8.11 -0.08 11.51
C ALA A 93 -8.42 1.29 10.91
N ASP A 94 -9.65 1.51 10.44
CA ASP A 94 -10.09 2.77 9.81
C ASP A 94 -11.02 3.56 10.75
N ASP A 95 -10.60 3.68 12.02
CA ASP A 95 -11.33 4.34 13.10
C ASP A 95 -10.74 5.71 13.47
N TRP A 96 -9.98 6.31 12.56
CA TRP A 96 -9.21 7.51 12.86
C TRP A 96 -10.08 8.76 12.76
N ASP A 97 -10.00 9.62 13.77
CA ASP A 97 -10.53 10.98 13.69
C ASP A 97 -9.78 11.77 12.61
N ASP A 98 -10.49 12.46 11.72
CA ASP A 98 -9.92 13.39 10.74
C ASP A 98 -9.05 14.46 11.40
N LYS A 99 -9.32 14.77 12.67
CA LYS A 99 -8.52 15.67 13.51
C LYS A 99 -7.22 15.06 14.04
N ASN A 100 -6.99 13.75 13.88
CA ASN A 100 -5.73 13.09 14.23
C ASN A 100 -4.63 13.49 13.23
N VAL A 101 -4.14 14.71 13.38
CA VAL A 101 -3.03 15.21 12.59
C VAL A 101 -1.73 14.91 13.31
N VAL A 102 -0.83 14.21 12.64
CA VAL A 102 0.45 13.83 13.23
C VAL A 102 1.42 15.01 13.13
N GLU A 103 1.87 15.54 14.27
CA GLU A 103 2.77 16.70 14.32
C GLU A 103 4.12 16.47 13.60
N SER A 104 4.55 15.22 13.49
CA SER A 104 5.81 14.88 12.85
C SER A 104 5.77 13.58 12.07
N HIS A 105 6.02 13.69 10.77
CA HIS A 105 6.12 12.53 9.87
C HIS A 105 7.56 11.97 9.80
N PRO A 106 7.69 10.68 9.46
CA PRO A 106 8.97 10.03 9.17
C PRO A 106 9.81 10.74 8.10
N GLN A 107 11.13 10.59 8.22
CA GLN A 107 12.13 11.05 7.24
C GLN A 107 13.07 9.91 6.82
N TYR A 108 12.60 8.68 6.99
CA TYR A 108 13.34 7.45 6.75
C TYR A 108 12.55 6.58 5.77
N ASP A 109 12.92 6.65 4.50
CA ASP A 109 12.06 6.24 3.38
C ASP A 109 12.30 4.82 2.88
N GLN A 110 13.40 4.18 3.27
CA GLN A 110 13.78 2.86 2.76
C GLN A 110 13.28 1.72 3.68
N PRO A 111 12.33 0.87 3.21
CA PRO A 111 11.75 -0.22 4.01
C PRO A 111 12.79 -1.20 4.55
N LYS A 112 13.75 -1.63 3.72
CA LYS A 112 14.89 -2.47 4.14
C LYS A 112 15.65 -1.90 5.32
N LYS A 113 15.85 -0.58 5.34
CA LYS A 113 16.53 0.08 6.46
C LYS A 113 15.65 0.17 7.70
N ILE A 114 14.33 0.33 7.56
CA ILE A 114 13.39 0.29 8.68
C ILE A 114 13.41 -1.10 9.34
N VAL A 115 13.35 -2.17 8.53
CA VAL A 115 13.49 -3.56 9.02
C VAL A 115 14.82 -3.75 9.74
N LYS A 116 15.94 -3.34 9.12
CA LYS A 116 17.26 -3.42 9.77
C LYS A 116 17.31 -2.65 11.09
N ALA A 117 16.68 -1.47 11.15
CA ALA A 117 16.64 -0.67 12.36
C ALA A 117 15.86 -1.35 13.49
N ILE A 118 14.70 -1.97 13.21
CA ILE A 118 13.93 -2.67 14.27
C ILE A 118 14.66 -3.92 14.75
N VAL A 119 15.35 -4.65 13.87
CA VAL A 119 16.22 -5.79 14.24
C VAL A 119 17.33 -5.34 15.19
N LEU A 120 18.03 -4.26 14.87
CA LEU A 120 19.09 -3.71 15.72
C LEU A 120 18.57 -3.25 17.09
N VAL A 121 17.41 -2.57 17.12
CA VAL A 121 16.81 -2.14 18.38
C VAL A 121 16.35 -3.34 19.22
N HIS A 122 15.82 -4.39 18.58
CA HIS A 122 15.46 -5.65 19.24
C HIS A 122 16.68 -6.36 19.84
N GLN A 123 17.84 -6.29 19.17
CA GLN A 123 19.14 -6.77 19.66
C GLN A 123 19.76 -5.88 20.75
N GLY A 124 19.10 -4.78 21.14
CA GLY A 124 19.54 -3.90 22.23
C GLY A 124 20.25 -2.62 21.78
N VAL A 125 20.42 -2.37 20.48
CA VAL A 125 21.03 -1.13 19.95
C VAL A 125 20.01 0.01 20.05
N THR A 126 19.98 0.66 21.21
CA THR A 126 18.98 1.69 21.53
C THR A 126 19.52 3.12 21.48
N ASP A 127 20.83 3.33 21.55
CA ASP A 127 21.42 4.67 21.41
C ASP A 127 21.37 5.17 19.96
N SER A 128 21.09 6.47 19.77
CA SER A 128 20.94 7.05 18.43
C SER A 128 22.25 7.05 17.63
N TYR A 129 23.39 7.23 18.28
CA TYR A 129 24.68 7.19 17.60
C TYR A 129 25.01 5.76 17.17
N ASP A 130 24.90 4.80 18.09
CA ASP A 130 25.20 3.39 17.79
C ASP A 130 24.29 2.83 16.71
N LEU A 131 23.00 3.18 16.75
CA LEU A 131 22.04 2.80 15.71
C LEU A 131 22.41 3.43 14.36
N GLY A 132 22.72 4.73 14.35
CA GLY A 132 23.15 5.42 13.13
C GLY A 132 24.41 4.82 12.51
N HIS A 133 25.36 4.41 13.35
CA HIS A 133 26.58 3.74 12.94
C HIS A 133 26.31 2.33 12.38
N ALA A 134 25.53 1.51 13.08
CA ALA A 134 25.17 0.15 12.66
C ALA A 134 24.32 0.12 11.37
N LEU A 135 23.56 1.19 11.10
CA LEU A 135 22.86 1.40 9.84
C LEU A 135 23.78 1.82 8.68
N GLY A 136 25.08 2.00 8.94
CA GLY A 136 26.11 2.22 7.93
C GLY A 136 26.39 3.69 7.58
N HIS A 137 25.97 4.64 8.43
CA HIS A 137 26.17 6.07 8.16
C HIS A 137 27.63 6.49 8.39
N LYS A 138 28.36 6.84 7.33
CA LYS A 138 29.80 7.21 7.36
C LYS A 138 30.05 8.71 7.60
N GLY A 139 29.19 9.37 8.37
CA GLY A 139 29.28 10.81 8.61
C GLY A 139 30.58 11.17 9.35
N LYS A 140 31.28 12.23 8.92
CA LYS A 140 32.54 12.66 9.56
C LYS A 140 32.38 13.16 11.00
N LYS A 141 31.18 13.59 11.39
CA LYS A 141 30.86 14.11 12.73
C LYS A 141 29.87 13.21 13.45
N LYS A 142 30.09 13.01 14.76
CA LYS A 142 29.23 12.23 15.66
C LYS A 142 27.76 12.66 15.60
N GLU A 143 27.51 13.97 15.55
CA GLU A 143 26.16 14.56 15.47
C GLU A 143 25.38 14.11 14.24
N TYR A 144 26.04 13.95 13.08
CA TYR A 144 25.36 13.52 11.85
C TYR A 144 24.99 12.04 11.90
N ILE A 145 25.85 11.21 12.49
CA ILE A 145 25.57 9.78 12.71
C ILE A 145 24.40 9.64 13.69
N SER A 146 24.43 10.36 14.81
CA SER A 146 23.36 10.35 15.81
C SER A 146 22.02 10.82 15.23
N ARG A 147 22.03 11.89 14.42
CA ARG A 147 20.83 12.38 13.73
C ARG A 147 20.22 11.31 12.79
N HIS A 148 21.05 10.53 12.10
CA HIS A 148 20.59 9.44 11.25
C HIS A 148 19.87 8.35 12.06
N GLY A 149 20.45 7.91 13.18
CA GLY A 149 19.79 6.96 14.08
C GLY A 149 18.51 7.54 14.70
N GLN A 150 18.49 8.83 15.02
CA GLN A 150 17.27 9.50 15.50
C GLN A 150 16.13 9.46 14.48
N TYR A 151 16.42 9.63 13.17
CA TYR A 151 15.40 9.50 12.13
C TYR A 151 14.83 8.08 12.04
N ALA A 152 15.69 7.05 12.19
CA ALA A 152 15.25 5.67 12.25
C ALA A 152 14.36 5.43 13.49
N LYS A 153 14.79 5.82 14.69
CA LYS A 153 14.00 5.68 15.93
C LYS A 153 12.66 6.39 15.83
N HIS A 154 12.66 7.63 15.35
CA HIS A 154 11.43 8.40 15.18
C HIS A 154 10.45 7.69 14.23
N THR A 155 10.96 7.11 13.14
CA THR A 155 10.15 6.32 12.20
C THR A 155 9.55 5.08 12.87
N LEU A 156 10.35 4.33 13.64
CA LEU A 156 9.87 3.17 14.40
C LEU A 156 8.82 3.54 15.44
N GLU A 157 8.93 4.72 16.07
CA GLU A 157 7.93 5.26 17.01
C GLU A 157 6.61 5.61 16.32
N GLN A 158 6.68 6.32 15.18
CA GLN A 158 5.49 6.70 14.41
C GLN A 158 4.72 5.48 13.90
N LEU A 159 5.45 4.40 13.54
CA LEU A 159 4.87 3.12 13.16
C LEU A 159 4.47 2.24 14.35
N LYS A 160 4.60 2.73 15.59
CA LYS A 160 4.31 2.01 16.85
C LYS A 160 5.07 0.67 16.97
N LEU A 161 6.25 0.56 16.36
CA LEU A 161 7.13 -0.61 16.44
C LEU A 161 8.02 -0.59 17.68
N ILE A 162 8.24 0.60 18.23
CA ILE A 162 8.90 0.80 19.53
C ILE A 162 8.11 1.82 20.36
N THR A 163 8.34 1.80 21.67
CA THR A 163 7.83 2.78 22.61
C THR A 163 8.99 3.42 23.38
N LYS A 164 8.81 4.66 23.79
CA LYS A 164 9.74 5.38 24.65
C LYS A 164 9.05 5.69 25.98
N ASN A 165 9.60 5.16 27.06
CA ASN A 165 9.13 5.45 28.40
C ASN A 165 10.25 6.11 29.20
N ARG A 166 9.90 7.12 30.01
CA ARG A 166 10.84 7.75 30.91
C ARG A 166 10.92 6.95 32.20
N GLN A 167 12.13 6.54 32.59
CA GLN A 167 12.42 5.98 33.91
C GLN A 167 13.47 6.87 34.58
N GLY A 168 13.02 7.67 35.54
CA GLY A 168 13.83 8.74 36.14
C GLY A 168 14.26 9.77 35.09
N ASN A 169 15.58 9.97 34.96
CA ASN A 169 16.16 10.90 33.99
C ASN A 169 16.55 10.25 32.65
N LYS A 170 16.27 8.95 32.46
CA LYS A 170 16.64 8.23 31.24
C LYS A 170 15.41 7.87 30.42
N TRP A 171 15.55 8.01 29.10
CA TRP A 171 14.59 7.49 28.13
C TRP A 171 14.92 6.04 27.82
N ILE A 172 13.97 5.14 28.09
CA ILE A 172 14.10 3.72 27.77
C ILE A 172 13.27 3.42 26.54
N THR A 173 13.92 2.82 25.55
CA THR A 173 13.27 2.36 24.32
C THR A 173 12.92 0.88 24.49
N LYS A 174 11.66 0.50 24.22
CA LYS A 174 11.21 -0.89 24.24
C LYS A 174 10.59 -1.25 22.89
N VAL A 175 10.92 -2.43 22.38
CA VAL A 175 10.28 -2.98 21.18
C VAL A 175 8.85 -3.41 21.52
N THR A 176 7.89 -3.07 20.66
CA THR A 176 6.50 -3.53 20.80
C THR A 176 6.34 -4.93 20.25
N GLU A 177 5.22 -5.59 20.51
CA GLU A 177 4.95 -6.91 19.92
C GLU A 177 4.99 -6.87 18.39
N LYS A 178 4.43 -5.82 17.77
CA LYS A 178 4.52 -5.61 16.31
C LYS A 178 5.98 -5.49 15.83
N GLY A 179 6.79 -4.71 16.55
CA GLY A 179 8.21 -4.58 16.24
C GLY A 179 8.98 -5.89 16.40
N ARG A 180 8.65 -6.68 17.42
CA ARG A 180 9.24 -7.99 17.70
C ARG A 180 8.94 -8.99 16.59
N LEU A 181 7.68 -9.08 16.16
CA LEU A 181 7.27 -9.96 15.06
C LEU A 181 8.01 -9.64 13.75
N ILE A 182 8.24 -8.36 13.44
CA ILE A 182 9.06 -7.97 12.28
C ILE A 182 10.53 -8.39 12.51
N ALA A 183 11.10 -8.12 13.69
CA ALA A 183 12.50 -8.42 13.95
C ALA A 183 12.83 -9.93 13.90
N GLU A 184 11.90 -10.77 14.36
CA GLU A 184 12.08 -12.22 14.46
C GLU A 184 11.54 -13.01 13.25
N ALA A 185 10.90 -12.35 12.29
CA ALA A 185 10.34 -13.03 11.12
C ALA A 185 11.43 -13.81 10.34
N PRO A 186 11.14 -15.05 9.92
CA PRO A 186 12.14 -15.99 9.41
C PRO A 186 12.67 -15.65 8.02
N ASN A 187 12.02 -14.74 7.29
CA ASN A 187 12.44 -14.32 5.95
C ASN A 187 12.04 -12.87 5.66
N GLU A 188 12.68 -12.29 4.64
CA GLU A 188 12.50 -10.88 4.25
C GLU A 188 11.06 -10.59 3.76
N ASP A 189 10.40 -11.55 3.10
CA ASP A 189 9.02 -11.38 2.62
C ASP A 189 8.05 -11.16 3.78
N LEU A 190 8.11 -12.00 4.82
CA LEU A 190 7.26 -11.82 6.00
C LEU A 190 7.58 -10.51 6.75
N GLN A 191 8.85 -10.14 6.83
CA GLN A 191 9.26 -8.85 7.40
C GLN A 191 8.60 -7.67 6.67
N PHE A 192 8.59 -7.70 5.34
CA PHE A 192 7.95 -6.66 4.55
C PHE A 192 6.43 -6.66 4.67
N ARG A 193 5.76 -7.82 4.65
CA ARG A 193 4.31 -7.88 4.86
C ARG A 193 3.88 -7.27 6.19
N LEU A 194 4.59 -7.62 7.28
CA LEU A 194 4.33 -7.08 8.62
C LEU A 194 4.66 -5.57 8.71
N LEU A 195 5.71 -5.12 8.02
CA LEU A 195 6.03 -3.70 7.93
C LEU A 195 4.97 -2.91 7.14
N ILE A 196 4.45 -3.48 6.05
CA ILE A 196 3.37 -2.88 5.25
C ILE A 196 2.12 -2.75 6.09
N GLU A 197 1.75 -3.78 6.87
CA GLU A 197 0.65 -3.68 7.82
C GLU A 197 0.85 -2.51 8.81
N ALA A 198 2.05 -2.35 9.37
CA ALA A 198 2.36 -1.24 10.27
C ALA A 198 2.29 0.13 9.56
N MET A 199 2.76 0.23 8.32
CA MET A 199 2.69 1.46 7.51
C MET A 199 1.26 1.81 7.10
N LEU A 200 0.44 0.82 6.74
CA LEU A 200 -0.96 1.04 6.36
C LEU A 200 -1.82 1.42 7.57
N ASN A 201 -1.46 0.96 8.77
CA ASN A 201 -2.06 1.40 10.02
C ASN A 201 -1.50 2.76 10.53
N TYR A 202 -0.64 3.43 9.74
CA TYR A 202 -0.21 4.80 10.01
C TYR A 202 -1.10 5.78 9.22
N PRO A 203 -1.90 6.64 9.89
CA PRO A 203 -2.98 7.36 9.22
C PRO A 203 -2.61 8.16 7.96
N PRO A 204 -1.48 8.90 7.96
CA PRO A 204 -1.05 9.63 6.78
C PRO A 204 -0.82 8.77 5.53
N VAL A 205 -0.32 7.55 5.69
CA VAL A 205 -0.05 6.64 4.55
C VAL A 205 -1.36 6.18 3.94
N TRP A 206 -2.30 5.71 4.76
CA TRP A 206 -3.58 5.23 4.31
C TRP A 206 -4.44 6.32 3.67
N ARG A 207 -4.53 7.51 4.26
CA ARG A 207 -5.29 8.63 3.69
C ARG A 207 -4.85 8.95 2.27
N VAL A 208 -3.53 9.05 2.05
CA VAL A 208 -2.99 9.31 0.71
C VAL A 208 -3.22 8.10 -0.20
N LEU A 209 -2.96 6.88 0.27
CA LEU A 209 -3.12 5.67 -0.52
C LEU A 209 -4.58 5.48 -0.98
N ALA A 210 -5.56 5.67 -0.11
CA ALA A 210 -6.98 5.61 -0.44
C ALA A 210 -7.31 6.67 -1.52
N ALA A 211 -6.89 7.92 -1.30
CA ALA A 211 -7.14 9.01 -2.24
C ALA A 211 -6.57 8.78 -3.66
N VAL A 212 -5.39 8.16 -3.77
CA VAL A 212 -4.74 7.89 -5.09
C VAL A 212 -5.11 6.53 -5.69
N SER A 213 -5.95 5.74 -5.01
CA SER A 213 -6.33 4.39 -5.43
C SER A 213 -7.83 4.23 -5.70
N GLU A 214 -8.67 5.14 -5.20
CA GLU A 214 -10.11 5.17 -5.50
C GLU A 214 -10.43 6.06 -6.71
N ARG A 215 -11.07 5.49 -7.74
CA ARG A 215 -11.87 6.24 -8.73
C ARG A 215 -13.34 6.13 -8.30
N GLY A 216 -13.89 7.17 -7.70
CA GLY A 216 -15.26 7.07 -7.15
C GLY A 216 -16.09 8.34 -7.05
N GLY A 217 -15.59 9.51 -7.46
CA GLY A 217 -16.39 10.74 -7.48
C GLY A 217 -16.65 11.22 -8.90
N GLN A 218 -17.82 11.82 -9.16
CA GLN A 218 -18.17 12.56 -10.38
C GLN A 218 -17.28 13.79 -10.66
N LEU A 219 -16.16 13.92 -9.94
CA LEU A 219 -15.16 14.93 -10.20
C LEU A 219 -14.11 14.33 -11.13
N HIS A 220 -13.95 15.01 -12.27
CA HIS A 220 -12.86 14.83 -13.20
C HIS A 220 -11.53 14.64 -12.47
N ASP A 221 -10.72 13.74 -13.02
CA ASP A 221 -9.31 13.48 -12.67
C ASP A 221 -9.05 12.88 -11.27
N GLY A 222 -8.74 11.59 -11.25
CA GLY A 222 -8.24 10.92 -10.04
C GLY A 222 -7.00 11.64 -9.51
N LEU A 223 -6.92 11.81 -8.19
CA LEU A 223 -5.84 12.55 -7.54
C LEU A 223 -4.49 11.87 -7.82
N VAL A 224 -3.57 12.64 -8.41
CA VAL A 224 -2.23 12.18 -8.77
C VAL A 224 -1.33 12.20 -7.55
N LEU A 225 -0.59 11.10 -7.31
CA LEU A 225 0.41 11.02 -6.25
C LEU A 225 1.57 12.00 -6.49
N ASN A 226 1.48 13.19 -5.91
CA ASN A 226 2.51 14.22 -5.90
C ASN A 226 2.75 14.78 -4.48
N ASP A 227 3.78 15.61 -4.31
CA ASP A 227 4.15 16.13 -2.98
C ASP A 227 3.09 17.07 -2.39
N GLU A 228 2.38 17.81 -3.23
CA GLU A 228 1.33 18.75 -2.82
C GLU A 228 0.12 18.00 -2.26
N LEU A 229 -0.34 16.96 -2.95
CA LEU A 229 -1.40 16.07 -2.47
C LEU A 229 -1.04 15.45 -1.12
N VAL A 230 0.19 14.91 -0.99
CA VAL A 230 0.67 14.33 0.26
C VAL A 230 0.65 15.38 1.38
N LYS A 231 1.11 16.60 1.11
CA LYS A 231 1.07 17.69 2.09
C LYS A 231 -0.34 18.04 2.52
N ASN A 232 -1.26 18.13 1.57
CA ASN A 232 -2.65 18.50 1.83
C ASN A 232 -3.36 17.46 2.71
N LEU A 233 -3.09 16.17 2.49
CA LEU A 233 -3.76 15.07 3.20
C LEU A 233 -3.08 14.65 4.50
N ALA A 234 -1.75 14.77 4.60
CA ALA A 234 -0.99 14.28 5.76
C ALA A 234 -0.64 15.37 6.77
N PHE A 235 -0.42 16.61 6.33
CA PHE A 235 0.16 17.66 7.18
C PHE A 235 -0.92 18.66 7.63
N PRO A 236 -0.84 19.17 8.87
CA PRO A 236 -1.63 20.32 9.27
C PRO A 236 -1.23 21.52 8.43
N GLU A 237 -2.20 22.39 8.13
CA GLU A 237 -2.03 23.56 7.25
C GLU A 237 -0.82 24.41 7.64
N ILE A 238 -0.66 24.68 8.93
CA ILE A 238 0.45 25.46 9.50
C ILE A 238 1.85 24.86 9.25
N LEU A 239 1.96 23.55 8.98
CA LEU A 239 3.24 22.85 8.75
C LEU A 239 3.52 22.57 7.27
N ARG A 240 2.59 22.88 6.35
CA ARG A 240 2.76 22.61 4.91
C ARG A 240 3.93 23.40 4.30
N GLY A 241 4.15 24.62 4.79
CA GLY A 241 5.24 25.51 4.36
C GLY A 241 6.60 25.29 5.05
N ALA A 242 6.70 24.38 6.03
CA ALA A 242 7.95 24.17 6.76
C ALA A 242 9.04 23.52 5.88
N ASP A 243 10.30 23.87 6.06
CA ASP A 243 11.43 23.35 5.26
C ASP A 243 11.51 21.82 5.21
N THR A 244 11.14 21.16 6.30
CA THR A 244 11.18 19.70 6.40
C THR A 244 9.98 19.00 5.75
N SER A 245 8.94 19.75 5.35
CA SER A 245 7.70 19.20 4.79
C SER A 245 7.95 18.48 3.47
N ASN A 246 8.79 19.02 2.59
CA ASN A 246 9.19 18.41 1.32
C ASN A 246 9.84 17.03 1.51
N ARG A 247 10.79 16.93 2.43
CA ARG A 247 11.50 15.67 2.67
C ARG A 247 10.57 14.60 3.28
N ARG A 248 9.68 15.02 4.17
CA ARG A 248 8.69 14.17 4.81
C ARG A 248 7.60 13.72 3.83
N SER A 249 7.11 14.61 2.95
CA SER A 249 6.15 14.26 1.91
C SER A 249 6.76 13.25 0.92
N GLN A 250 8.02 13.47 0.52
CA GLN A 250 8.75 12.53 -0.31
C GLN A 250 8.90 11.15 0.34
N THR A 251 9.11 11.10 1.66
CA THR A 251 9.19 9.86 2.43
C THR A 251 7.86 9.08 2.34
N LEU A 252 6.73 9.72 2.62
CA LEU A 252 5.41 9.10 2.53
C LEU A 252 5.09 8.66 1.09
N LYS A 253 5.41 9.50 0.10
CA LYS A 253 5.26 9.20 -1.34
C LYS A 253 6.05 7.95 -1.74
N ASN A 254 7.29 7.82 -1.27
CA ASN A 254 8.14 6.66 -1.53
C ASN A 254 7.55 5.39 -0.91
N TRP A 255 7.02 5.47 0.32
CA TRP A 255 6.33 4.34 0.96
C TRP A 255 5.10 3.91 0.17
N ILE A 256 4.24 4.83 -0.25
CA ILE A 256 3.03 4.51 -1.01
C ILE A 256 3.37 3.83 -2.34
N LYS A 257 4.36 4.35 -3.07
CA LYS A 257 4.85 3.72 -4.31
C LYS A 257 5.38 2.32 -4.05
N TRP A 258 6.15 2.12 -2.98
CA TRP A 258 6.68 0.81 -2.63
C TRP A 258 5.58 -0.18 -2.24
N ILE A 259 4.65 0.22 -1.36
CA ILE A 259 3.50 -0.60 -0.94
C ILE A 259 2.68 -1.02 -2.15
N SER A 260 2.34 -0.07 -3.03
CA SER A 260 1.62 -0.35 -4.28
C SER A 260 2.32 -1.41 -5.12
N ARG A 261 3.63 -1.23 -5.38
CA ARG A 261 4.45 -2.19 -6.16
C ARG A 261 4.46 -3.57 -5.52
N TYR A 262 4.76 -3.63 -4.23
CA TYR A 262 4.91 -4.88 -3.51
C TYR A 262 3.59 -5.65 -3.44
N CYS A 263 2.47 -4.95 -3.23
CA CYS A 263 1.16 -5.58 -3.07
C CYS A 263 0.44 -5.85 -4.40
N GLY A 264 0.96 -5.35 -5.52
CA GLY A 264 0.31 -5.53 -6.81
C GLY A 264 -0.91 -4.63 -7.02
N ILE A 265 -1.03 -3.52 -6.28
CA ILE A 265 -2.24 -2.70 -6.27
C ILE A 265 -2.02 -1.35 -6.99
N PRO A 266 -2.83 -1.01 -8.01
CA PRO A 266 -2.63 0.18 -8.82
C PRO A 266 -2.88 1.48 -8.05
N ILE A 267 -2.07 2.49 -8.37
CA ILE A 267 -2.19 3.88 -7.88
C ILE A 267 -1.99 4.86 -9.04
N HIS A 268 -2.54 6.08 -8.91
CA HIS A 268 -2.35 7.14 -9.90
C HIS A 268 -1.05 7.91 -9.67
N ILE A 269 -0.17 7.92 -10.67
CA ILE A 269 1.15 8.58 -10.60
C ILE A 269 1.31 9.74 -11.59
N HIS A 270 0.44 9.85 -12.60
CA HIS A 270 0.28 11.02 -13.48
C HIS A 270 -1.15 11.06 -14.02
N GLU A 271 -1.55 12.17 -14.65
CA GLU A 271 -2.85 12.29 -15.33
C GLU A 271 -3.02 11.18 -16.37
N GLY A 272 -4.08 10.39 -16.25
CA GLY A 272 -4.31 9.19 -17.07
C GLY A 272 -3.36 8.01 -16.80
N GLY A 273 -2.28 8.24 -16.05
CA GLY A 273 -1.23 7.27 -15.72
C GLY A 273 -1.49 6.48 -14.47
N VAL A 274 -1.94 5.24 -14.64
CA VAL A 274 -1.96 4.26 -13.57
C VAL A 274 -0.61 3.57 -13.51
N GLN A 275 -0.02 3.49 -12.32
CA GLN A 275 1.04 2.52 -12.09
C GLN A 275 0.39 1.13 -12.17
N LEU A 276 0.40 0.53 -13.36
CA LEU A 276 -0.04 -0.84 -13.58
C LEU A 276 0.95 -1.76 -12.88
N THR A 277 0.58 -2.20 -11.69
CA THR A 277 1.21 -3.34 -11.06
C THR A 277 0.60 -4.59 -11.67
N ILE A 278 1.25 -5.11 -12.71
CA ILE A 278 1.01 -6.48 -13.16
C ILE A 278 1.42 -7.38 -11.97
N PRO A 279 0.55 -8.28 -11.47
CA PRO A 279 0.98 -9.32 -10.54
C PRO A 279 1.79 -10.37 -11.29
N MET A 280 3.00 -10.01 -11.73
CA MET A 280 4.07 -10.91 -12.24
C MET A 280 5.40 -10.13 -12.25
N LEU A 281 6.15 -10.09 -11.15
CA LEU A 281 7.58 -9.73 -11.15
C LEU A 281 8.39 -10.31 -9.98
N TYR A 282 7.85 -11.31 -9.27
CA TYR A 282 8.67 -12.23 -8.46
C TYR A 282 8.26 -13.65 -8.82
N GLY A 283 8.83 -14.10 -9.93
CA GLY A 283 8.71 -15.44 -10.47
C GLY A 283 9.77 -15.59 -11.56
N GLU A 284 10.95 -16.06 -11.12
CA GLU A 284 12.06 -16.60 -11.90
C GLU A 284 13.08 -15.62 -12.53
N GLY A 285 14.34 -15.76 -12.06
CA GLY A 285 15.54 -15.72 -12.91
C GLY A 285 16.01 -14.37 -13.45
N GLY A 286 16.84 -13.68 -12.67
CA GLY A 286 17.78 -12.68 -13.18
C GLY A 286 19.09 -12.85 -12.43
N ALA A 287 19.91 -13.76 -12.95
CA ALA A 287 21.26 -14.03 -12.46
C ALA A 287 22.12 -12.76 -12.47
N ASP A 288 23.12 -12.78 -11.61
CA ASP A 288 24.27 -11.90 -11.64
C ASP A 288 24.77 -11.69 -13.09
N GLU A 289 24.66 -10.47 -13.60
CA GLU A 289 25.58 -9.95 -14.61
C GLU A 289 26.66 -9.13 -13.91
N ASP A 290 27.36 -9.78 -12.98
CA ASP A 290 28.77 -9.50 -12.69
C ASP A 290 29.59 -10.47 -13.56
N ALA A 291 29.72 -10.15 -14.84
CA ALA A 291 30.75 -10.71 -15.71
C ALA A 291 31.36 -9.55 -16.49
N ASN A 292 32.27 -8.86 -15.84
CA ASN A 292 33.21 -7.91 -16.43
C ASN A 292 34.29 -8.70 -17.18
N PRO A 293 34.37 -8.67 -18.52
CA PRO A 293 35.47 -9.27 -19.24
C PRO A 293 36.24 -8.15 -19.95
N ASP A 294 36.94 -7.30 -19.20
CA ASP A 294 37.97 -6.40 -19.74
C ASP A 294 38.88 -5.92 -18.61
N LYS A 295 39.73 -6.84 -18.16
CA LYS A 295 41.05 -6.57 -17.56
C LYS A 295 41.99 -7.70 -17.94
N GLU A 296 42.48 -7.66 -19.17
CA GLU A 296 43.91 -7.76 -19.54
C GLU A 296 44.09 -7.34 -20.99
#